data_AF-A0A6J7U9J2-F1
#
_entry.id   AF-A0A6J7U9J2-F1
#
_cell.length_a   1.000
_cell.length_b   1.000
_cell.length_c   1.000
_cell.angle_alpha   90.00
_cell.angle_beta   90.00
_cell.angle_gamma   90.00
#
_symmetry.space_group_name_H-M   'P 1'
#
loop_
_entity.id
_entity.type
_entity.pdbx_description
1 polymer ?
#
loop_
_entity_poly.entity_id
_entity_poly.type
_entity_poly.pdbx_seq_one_letter_code
_entity_poly.pdbx_strand_id
1 'polypeptide(L)' 'MDAWKNPIEDERGVDISQIHRQLQMSVEDRVLHMVEAANTFMEIRSHARFVDVP' A
#
# COMPACT_ATOMS: atom_id res chain seq x y z
N MET A 1 -4.51 -24.51 17.87
CA MET A 1 -5.11 -23.18 18.08
C MET A 1 -5.40 -22.65 16.69
N ASP A 2 -6.67 -22.50 16.32
CA ASP A 2 -7.01 -21.86 15.05
C ASP A 2 -6.59 -20.40 15.13
N ALA A 3 -5.56 -20.04 14.37
CA ALA A 3 -5.11 -18.66 14.26
C ALA A 3 -6.27 -17.85 13.66
N TRP A 4 -6.72 -16.83 14.38
CA TRP A 4 -7.67 -15.86 13.84
C TRP A 4 -7.08 -15.31 12.54
N LYS A 5 -7.73 -15.64 11.41
CA LYS A 5 -7.32 -15.15 10.09
C LYS A 5 -8.06 -13.86 9.81
N ASN A 6 -7.31 -12.77 9.70
CA ASN A 6 -7.86 -11.48 9.35
C ASN A 6 -8.57 -11.59 7.98
N PRO A 7 -9.89 -11.37 7.87
CA PRO A 7 -10.63 -11.60 6.63
C PRO A 7 -10.23 -10.63 5.50
N ILE A 8 -9.51 -9.55 5.81
CA ILE A 8 -9.00 -8.59 4.83
C ILE A 8 -7.57 -8.91 4.36
N GLU A 9 -6.94 -9.99 4.85
CA GLU A 9 -5.59 -10.39 4.44
C GLU A 9 -5.59 -11.76 3.74
N ASP A 10 -4.73 -11.93 2.74
CA ASP A 10 -4.48 -13.23 2.13
C ASP A 10 -3.56 -14.12 2.99
N GLU A 11 -3.26 -15.33 2.52
CA GLU A 11 -2.36 -16.26 3.22
C GLU A 11 -0.92 -15.77 3.40
N ARG A 12 -0.52 -14.71 2.68
CA ARG A 12 0.81 -14.09 2.74
C ARG A 12 0.81 -12.86 3.65
N GLY A 13 -0.34 -12.50 4.24
CA GLY A 13 -0.51 -11.27 5.03
C GLY A 13 -0.68 -10.01 4.19
N VAL A 14 -1.07 -10.14 2.92
CA VAL A 14 -1.32 -8.99 2.04
C VAL A 14 -2.74 -8.49 2.23
N ASP A 15 -2.92 -7.19 2.52
CA ASP A 15 -4.23 -6.55 2.59
C ASP A 15 -4.90 -6.53 1.20
N ILE A 16 -5.89 -7.40 1.03
CA ILE A 16 -6.66 -7.53 -0.22
C ILE A 16 -7.74 -6.45 -0.36
N SER A 17 -8.08 -5.74 0.72
CA SER A 17 -9.08 -4.66 0.67
C SER A 17 -8.62 -3.50 -0.21
N GLN A 18 -7.31 -3.26 -0.28
CA GLN A 18 -6.72 -2.26 -1.16
C GLN A 18 -6.89 -2.64 -2.64
N ILE A 19 -6.72 -3.91 -2.98
CA ILE A 19 -6.91 -4.42 -4.35
C ILE A 19 -8.37 -4.27 -4.77
N HIS A 20 -9.30 -4.66 -3.88
CA HIS A 20 -10.74 -4.52 -4.15
C HIS A 20 -11.15 -3.07 -4.39
N ARG A 21 -10.64 -2.13 -3.58
CA ARG A 21 -10.86 -0.69 -3.81
C ARG A 21 -10.37 -0.25 -5.18
N GLN A 22 -9.15 -0.64 -5.57
CA GLN A 22 -8.59 -0.27 -6.88
C GLN A 22 -9.38 -0.84 -8.06
N LEU A 23 -9.90 -2.06 -7.96
CA LEU A 23 -10.73 -2.66 -9.00
C LEU A 23 -12.09 -1.95 -9.19
N GLN A 24 -12.59 -1.29 -8.13
CA GLN A 24 -13.85 -0.53 -8.17
C GLN A 24 -13.67 0.93 -8.63
N MET A 25 -12.44 1.40 -8.76
CA MET A 25 -12.13 2.77 -9.19
C MET A 25 -12.23 2.93 -10.72
N SER A 26 -12.55 4.13 -11.18
CA SER A 26 -12.39 4.47 -12.61
C SER A 26 -10.90 4.47 -12.99
N VAL A 27 -10.61 4.46 -14.30
CA VAL A 27 -9.22 4.60 -14.77
C VAL A 27 -8.60 5.90 -14.27
N GLU A 28 -9.36 7.00 -14.33
CA GLU A 28 -8.93 8.33 -13.89
C GLU A 28 -8.57 8.34 -12.40
N ASP A 29 -9.46 7.82 -11.55
CA ASP A 29 -9.23 7.77 -10.10
C ASP A 29 -8.00 6.92 -9.76
N ARG A 30 -7.80 5.79 -10.44
CA ARG A 30 -6.59 4.96 -10.22
C ARG A 30 -5.32 5.71 -10.56
N VAL A 31 -5.31 6.46 -11.66
CA VAL A 31 -4.15 7.26 -12.06
C VAL A 31 -3.86 8.33 -11.03
N LEU A 32 -4.88 9.05 -10.56
CA LEU A 32 -4.72 10.07 -9.51
C LEU A 32 -4.14 9.47 -8.23
N HIS A 33 -4.69 8.34 -7.78
CA HIS A 33 -4.20 7.64 -6.58
C HIS A 33 -2.77 7.13 -6.75
N MET A 34 -2.38 6.67 -7.94
CA MET A 34 -0.99 6.26 -8.21
C MET A 34 -0.02 7.45 -8.14
N VAL A 35 -0.42 8.61 -8.66
CA VAL A 35 0.39 9.84 -8.59
C VAL A 35 0.54 10.31 -7.14
N GLU A 36 -0.54 10.29 -6.36
CA GLU A 36 -0.51 10.64 -4.93
C GLU A 36 0.43 9.71 -4.14
N ALA A 37 0.31 8.40 -4.35
CA ALA A 37 1.19 7.43 -3.72
C ALA A 37 2.67 7.65 -4.11
N ALA A 38 2.95 7.90 -5.39
CA ALA A 38 4.31 8.17 -5.86
C ALA A 38 4.90 9.44 -5.22
N ASN A 39 4.11 10.52 -5.13
CA ASN A 39 4.53 11.76 -4.47
C ASN A 39 4.82 11.51 -2.99
N THR A 40 3.97 10.76 -2.31
CA THR A 40 4.16 10.39 -0.90
C THR A 40 5.46 9.61 -0.71
N PHE A 41 5.77 8.64 -1.58
CA PHE A 41 7.03 7.90 -1.51
C PHE A 41 8.26 8.77 -1.78
N MET A 42 8.15 9.75 -2.69
CA MET A 42 9.22 10.72 -2.92
C MET A 42 9.47 11.60 -1.69
N GLU A 43 8.40 12.04 -1.02
CA GLU A 43 8.50 12.80 0.24
C GLU A 43 9.09 11.95 1.37
N ILE A 44 8.63 10.72 1.54
CA ILE A 44 9.23 9.80 2.52
C ILE A 44 10.70 9.64 2.23
N ARG A 45 11.10 9.41 0.97
CA ARG A 45 12.49 9.26 0.58
C ARG A 45 13.32 10.53 0.83
N SER A 46 12.76 11.72 0.64
CA SER A 46 13.48 12.97 0.88
C SER A 46 13.68 13.26 2.38
N HIS A 47 12.78 12.78 3.23
CA HIS A 47 12.84 12.96 4.69
C HIS A 47 13.46 11.76 5.44
N ALA A 48 13.50 10.59 4.81
CA ALA A 48 14.15 9.41 5.36
C ALA A 48 15.65 9.67 5.47
N ARG A 49 16.12 9.93 6.69
CA ARG A 49 17.54 9.76 7.01
C ARG A 49 17.81 8.27 6.99
N PHE A 50 18.41 7.78 5.92
CA PHE A 50 19.03 6.46 5.92
C PHE A 50 20.10 6.50 7.02
N VAL A 51 19.79 5.88 8.16
CA VAL A 51 20.83 5.50 9.12
C VAL A 51 21.61 4.42 8.40
N ASP A 52 22.73 4.81 7.80
CA ASP A 52 23.74 3.85 7.36
C ASP A 52 24.15 3.06 8.61
N VAL A 53 23.63 1.85 8.72
CA VAL A 53 24.09 0.90 9.73
C VAL A 53 25.39 0.32 9.17
N PRO A 54 26.55 0.54 9.83
CA PRO A 54 27.85 0.06 9.36
C PRO A 54 27.95 -1.47 9.31
#